data_AF-A0A7S1DT70-F1
#
_entry.id   AF-A0A7S1DT70-F1
#
_cell.length_a   1.000
_cell.length_b   1.000
_cell.length_c   1.000
_cell.angle_alpha   90.00
_cell.angle_beta   90.00
_cell.angle_gamma   90.00
#
_symmetry.space_group_name_H-M   'P 1'
#
loop_
_entity.id
_entity.type
_entity.pdbx_description
1 polymer ?
#
loop_
_entity_poly.entity_id
_entity_poly.type
_entity_poly.pdbx_seq_one_letter_code
_entity_poly.pdbx_strand_id
1 'polypeptide(L)'
;GGMCICATYLRPNAAAAVGCRALSLPALPRMFTLRPLALAAASWVATSAFAQATPTALDAVIVTGTRAKDRTLADTAVPVDVLSRDEVLRAAGPDGNLAAALQALLPSFNFPRQSNSGGADHVRAAQLRGLSPDQVLVLVNGRRRHTSAVVNLESKTGKGTNPVDFNTIPLSAVARIEVLRDGAGAQYGSDAIAGVVNIILDERASGGELTTEAGAFHTRFAPTGQTLTDGQTQSASLTQGWALGRGGFLRGGVEALHRSPTNRAGLDSLPPWEAQTPANLATVSQRNYAPGEPATHQWQAWFNAAAELQPGVRGYAFGTWQERRSLGAAYFRYPDGSANV
;
A
#
# COMPACT_ATOMS: atom_id res chain seq x y z
N GLY A 1 22.33 0.24 61.88
CA GLY A 1 21.55 -0.60 60.94
C GLY A 1 21.79 -0.02 59.56
N GLY A 2 22.46 -0.71 58.65
CA GLY A 2 22.06 -2.00 58.06
C GLY A 2 21.32 -1.66 56.76
N MET A 3 22.02 -1.47 55.64
CA MET A 3 22.34 -2.49 54.60
C MET A 3 21.07 -2.83 53.80
N CYS A 4 21.00 -2.61 52.48
CA CYS A 4 21.68 -3.41 51.46
C CYS A 4 21.75 -2.69 50.11
N ILE A 5 22.95 -2.72 49.52
CA ILE A 5 23.20 -2.57 48.09
C ILE A 5 23.05 -3.97 47.49
N CYS A 6 22.28 -4.11 46.40
CA CYS A 6 22.29 -5.33 45.59
C CYS A 6 22.48 -4.94 44.12
N ALA A 7 23.70 -5.16 43.63
CA ALA A 7 24.01 -5.22 42.22
C ALA A 7 23.73 -6.64 41.73
N THR A 8 22.98 -6.78 40.64
CA THR A 8 22.85 -8.06 39.93
C THR A 8 23.13 -7.83 38.45
N TYR A 9 24.22 -8.43 37.99
CA TYR A 9 24.59 -8.58 36.60
C TYR A 9 24.17 -9.99 36.16
N LEU A 10 23.32 -10.14 35.14
CA LEU A 10 23.13 -11.41 34.43
C LEU A 10 22.67 -11.18 32.98
N ARG A 11 23.14 -12.11 32.15
CA ARG A 11 23.36 -12.14 30.68
C ARG A 11 22.11 -12.04 29.77
N PRO A 12 22.32 -11.85 28.45
CA PRO A 12 21.26 -11.54 27.48
C PRO A 12 20.58 -12.80 26.96
N ASN A 13 19.24 -12.78 26.89
CA ASN A 13 18.40 -13.52 25.94
C ASN A 13 16.94 -13.38 26.36
N ALA A 14 16.18 -12.51 25.68
CA ALA A 14 14.73 -12.66 25.57
C ALA A 14 14.24 -11.78 24.41
N ALA A 15 13.70 -12.44 23.38
CA ALA A 15 12.96 -11.81 22.31
C ALA A 15 11.76 -11.06 22.90
N ALA A 16 11.70 -9.74 22.67
CA ALA A 16 10.53 -8.94 23.00
C ALA A 16 9.52 -9.05 21.85
N ALA A 17 8.51 -9.89 22.02
CA ALA A 17 7.30 -9.84 21.22
C ALA A 17 6.50 -8.59 21.63
N VAL A 18 6.44 -7.60 20.75
CA VAL A 18 5.61 -6.40 20.94
C VAL A 18 4.18 -6.75 20.52
N GLY A 19 3.31 -6.91 21.51
CA GLY A 19 1.88 -7.18 21.30
C GLY A 19 1.15 -5.96 20.77
N CYS A 20 0.51 -6.10 19.62
CA CYS A 20 -0.45 -5.14 19.07
C CYS A 20 -1.74 -5.21 19.91
N ARG A 21 -2.05 -4.15 20.66
CA ARG A 21 -3.34 -3.98 21.35
C ARG A 21 -4.18 -2.98 20.56
N ALA A 22 -5.14 -3.48 19.80
CA ALA A 22 -6.21 -2.65 19.23
C ALA A 22 -7.10 -2.15 20.38
N LEU A 23 -7.07 -0.84 20.62
CA LEU A 23 -7.95 -0.20 21.60
C LEU A 23 -9.25 0.23 20.88
N SER A 24 -10.31 -0.57 21.02
CA SER A 24 -11.65 -0.19 20.58
C SER A 24 -12.28 0.79 21.57
N LEU A 25 -12.64 1.99 21.11
CA LEU A 25 -13.44 2.95 21.90
C LEU A 25 -14.92 2.50 21.92
N PRO A 26 -15.58 2.43 23.10
CA PRO A 26 -16.98 2.05 23.17
C PRO A 26 -17.91 3.20 22.75
N ALA A 27 -18.98 2.85 22.04
CA ALA A 27 -20.08 3.74 21.68
C ALA A 27 -20.97 4.04 22.90
N LEU A 28 -21.40 5.29 23.06
CA LEU A 28 -22.35 5.74 24.08
C LEU A 28 -23.77 5.22 23.79
N PRO A 29 -24.53 4.73 24.79
CA PRO A 29 -25.88 4.23 24.58
C PRO A 29 -26.92 5.37 24.59
N ARG A 30 -27.86 5.32 23.63
CA ARG A 30 -29.08 6.12 23.61
C ARG A 30 -30.08 5.58 24.65
N MET A 31 -30.63 6.49 25.47
CA MET A 31 -31.72 6.25 26.39
C MET A 31 -32.96 5.68 25.67
N PHE A 32 -33.43 4.52 26.11
CA PHE A 32 -34.72 3.93 25.73
C PHE A 32 -35.75 4.23 26.83
N THR A 33 -36.81 4.94 26.48
CA THR A 33 -38.00 5.11 27.32
C THR A 33 -38.97 3.95 27.08
N LEU A 34 -39.33 3.27 28.17
CA LEU A 34 -40.32 2.19 28.26
C LEU A 34 -41.76 2.71 28.35
N ARG A 35 -42.70 2.04 27.64
CA ARG A 35 -44.09 1.65 28.01
C ARG A 35 -44.99 1.54 26.76
N PRO A 36 -46.15 0.84 26.82
CA PRO A 36 -46.36 -0.53 27.27
C PRO A 36 -47.10 -1.37 26.20
N LEU A 37 -47.07 -2.69 26.42
CA LEU A 37 -47.80 -3.71 25.68
C LEU A 37 -49.32 -3.46 25.72
N ALA A 38 -49.97 -3.37 24.56
CA ALA A 38 -51.42 -3.51 24.41
C ALA A 38 -51.69 -4.77 23.57
N LEU A 39 -52.23 -5.79 24.23
CA LEU A 39 -52.62 -7.07 23.66
C LEU A 39 -54.00 -6.89 23.00
N ALA A 40 -54.05 -6.93 21.66
CA ALA A 40 -55.31 -7.00 20.91
C ALA A 40 -55.28 -8.24 20.03
N ALA A 41 -56.06 -9.25 20.43
CA ALA A 41 -56.37 -10.41 19.61
C ALA A 41 -57.30 -9.99 18.47
N ALA A 42 -56.84 -10.14 17.23
CA ALA A 42 -57.67 -10.02 16.04
C ALA A 42 -57.36 -11.19 15.11
N SER A 43 -58.28 -12.15 15.10
CA SER A 43 -58.37 -13.27 14.17
C SER A 43 -58.61 -12.74 12.76
N TRP A 44 -57.67 -12.96 11.83
CA TRP A 44 -57.90 -12.75 10.40
C TRP A 44 -57.33 -13.88 9.56
N VAL A 45 -58.13 -14.20 8.55
CA VAL A 45 -58.13 -15.35 7.64
C VAL A 45 -56.85 -15.44 6.80
N ALA A 46 -56.43 -16.69 6.57
CA ALA A 46 -55.33 -17.05 5.68
C ALA A 46 -55.57 -16.56 4.24
N THR A 47 -54.61 -15.78 3.72
CA THR A 47 -54.38 -15.63 2.28
C THR A 47 -52.93 -16.03 2.02
N SER A 48 -52.76 -17.07 1.22
CA SER A 48 -51.46 -17.60 0.81
C SER A 48 -50.76 -16.59 -0.11
N ALA A 49 -49.96 -15.70 0.47
CA ALA A 49 -49.07 -14.84 -0.30
C ALA A 49 -47.91 -15.69 -0.83
N PHE A 50 -47.82 -15.82 -2.16
CA PHE A 50 -46.62 -16.30 -2.82
C PHE A 50 -45.47 -15.36 -2.46
N ALA A 51 -44.52 -15.86 -1.67
CA ALA A 51 -43.27 -15.18 -1.42
C ALA A 51 -42.49 -15.09 -2.74
N GLN A 52 -42.51 -13.91 -3.38
CA GLN A 52 -41.48 -13.58 -4.35
C GLN A 52 -40.16 -13.46 -3.58
N ALA A 53 -39.29 -14.45 -3.76
CA ALA A 53 -37.92 -14.39 -3.27
C ALA A 53 -37.26 -13.16 -3.88
N THR A 54 -37.08 -12.11 -3.06
CA THR A 54 -36.10 -11.07 -3.33
C THR A 54 -34.77 -11.76 -3.57
N PRO A 55 -34.08 -11.55 -4.70
CA PRO A 55 -32.76 -12.12 -4.89
C PRO A 55 -31.86 -11.52 -3.81
N THR A 56 -31.56 -12.31 -2.79
CA THR A 56 -30.45 -12.04 -1.89
C THR A 56 -29.22 -11.99 -2.79
N ALA A 57 -28.64 -10.80 -2.97
CA ALA A 57 -27.27 -10.69 -3.39
C ALA A 57 -26.44 -11.35 -2.28
N LEU A 58 -26.17 -12.64 -2.44
CA LEU A 58 -25.25 -13.34 -1.56
C LEU A 58 -23.89 -12.66 -1.69
N ASP A 59 -23.35 -12.17 -0.58
CA ASP A 59 -21.91 -12.06 -0.45
C ASP A 59 -21.33 -13.43 -0.81
N ALA A 60 -20.41 -13.46 -1.76
CA ALA A 60 -19.70 -14.68 -2.15
C ALA A 60 -18.84 -15.12 -0.96
N VAL A 61 -19.43 -15.87 -0.02
CA VAL A 61 -18.70 -16.56 1.04
C VAL A 61 -18.06 -17.78 0.40
N ILE A 62 -16.81 -17.62 -0.01
CA ILE A 62 -15.99 -18.71 -0.52
C ILE A 62 -15.41 -19.45 0.69
N VAL A 63 -15.81 -20.72 0.84
CA VAL A 63 -15.23 -21.65 1.82
C VAL A 63 -14.23 -22.52 1.07
N THR A 64 -12.93 -22.23 1.17
CA THR A 64 -11.91 -23.05 0.53
C THR A 64 -11.35 -24.12 1.45
N GLY A 65 -11.61 -25.37 1.07
CA GLY A 65 -10.88 -26.54 1.54
C GLY A 65 -9.93 -27.08 0.47
N THR A 66 -8.93 -26.31 0.00
CA THR A 66 -7.73 -26.88 -0.66
C THR A 66 -6.52 -25.95 -0.47
N ARG A 67 -5.30 -26.50 -0.53
CA ARG A 67 -4.02 -25.73 -0.41
C ARG A 67 -3.72 -24.83 -1.62
N ALA A 68 -4.61 -24.75 -2.61
CA ALA A 68 -4.53 -23.83 -3.74
C ALA A 68 -5.54 -22.70 -3.53
N LYS A 69 -5.06 -21.47 -3.39
CA LYS A 69 -5.90 -20.28 -3.15
C LYS A 69 -6.80 -20.00 -4.34
N ASP A 70 -8.07 -19.71 -4.08
CA ASP A 70 -9.11 -19.50 -5.08
C ASP A 70 -8.73 -18.45 -6.12
N ARG A 71 -8.67 -18.89 -7.37
CA ARG A 71 -8.53 -18.03 -8.55
C ARG A 71 -9.87 -18.05 -9.26
N THR A 72 -10.38 -16.87 -9.59
CA THR A 72 -11.63 -16.55 -10.33
C THR A 72 -12.93 -16.46 -9.52
N LEU A 73 -13.68 -15.37 -9.76
CA LEU A 73 -15.13 -15.35 -9.66
C LEU A 73 -15.66 -16.38 -10.66
N ALA A 74 -16.59 -17.24 -10.25
CA ALA A 74 -17.10 -18.35 -11.05
C ALA A 74 -17.68 -17.96 -12.44
N ASP A 75 -17.91 -16.65 -12.68
CA ASP A 75 -18.59 -16.13 -13.87
C ASP A 75 -17.70 -15.30 -14.82
N THR A 76 -16.36 -15.30 -14.68
CA THR A 76 -15.50 -14.45 -15.54
C THR A 76 -14.67 -15.26 -16.53
N ALA A 77 -14.84 -14.98 -17.83
CA ALA A 77 -14.08 -15.61 -18.92
C ALA A 77 -12.58 -15.26 -18.94
N VAL A 78 -12.17 -14.25 -18.16
CA VAL A 78 -10.80 -13.73 -18.09
C VAL A 78 -10.27 -13.91 -16.66
N PRO A 79 -9.02 -14.36 -16.47
CA PRO A 79 -8.48 -14.62 -15.15
C PRO A 79 -8.23 -13.32 -14.35
N VAL A 80 -9.13 -13.02 -13.41
CA VAL A 80 -9.02 -11.91 -12.46
C VAL A 80 -8.50 -12.42 -11.11
N ASP A 81 -7.45 -11.77 -10.59
CA ASP A 81 -7.03 -11.96 -9.21
C ASP A 81 -7.72 -10.92 -8.32
N VAL A 82 -8.39 -11.37 -7.26
CA VAL A 82 -9.01 -10.48 -6.27
C VAL A 82 -8.24 -10.60 -4.96
N LEU A 83 -7.68 -9.49 -4.51
CA LEU A 83 -6.90 -9.40 -3.28
C LEU A 83 -7.73 -8.67 -2.23
N SER A 84 -8.02 -9.36 -1.13
CA SER A 84 -8.76 -8.78 -0.01
C SER A 84 -7.91 -7.77 0.77
N ARG A 85 -8.56 -6.83 1.48
CA ARG A 85 -7.89 -5.88 2.38
C ARG A 85 -6.90 -6.57 3.32
N ASP A 86 -7.32 -7.66 3.97
CA ASP A 86 -6.50 -8.34 4.97
C ASP A 86 -5.28 -9.03 4.36
N GLU A 87 -5.36 -9.49 3.12
CA GLU A 87 -4.20 -10.00 2.39
C GLU A 87 -3.23 -8.88 2.04
N VAL A 88 -3.74 -7.78 1.50
CA VAL A 88 -2.93 -6.62 1.11
C VAL A 88 -2.21 -6.03 2.32
N LEU A 89 -2.89 -5.84 3.45
CA LEU A 89 -2.29 -5.31 4.68
C LEU A 89 -1.21 -6.23 5.25
N ARG A 90 -1.44 -7.55 5.26
CA ARG A 90 -0.43 -8.52 5.72
C ARG A 90 0.78 -8.60 4.79
N ALA A 91 0.57 -8.40 3.50
CA ALA A 91 1.62 -8.50 2.48
C ALA A 91 2.45 -7.22 2.29
N ALA A 92 1.93 -6.07 2.73
CA ALA A 92 2.62 -4.77 2.59
C ALA A 92 4.02 -4.76 3.23
N GLY A 93 4.21 -5.54 4.29
CA GLY A 93 5.50 -5.67 4.95
C GLY A 93 6.04 -4.33 5.50
N PRO A 94 7.35 -4.25 5.78
CA PRO A 94 7.98 -3.11 6.47
C PRO A 94 8.02 -1.80 5.64
N ASP A 95 7.64 -1.85 4.37
CA ASP A 95 7.62 -0.67 3.50
C ASP A 95 6.29 0.08 3.53
N GLY A 96 5.26 -0.52 4.14
CA GLY A 96 3.96 0.10 4.36
C GLY A 96 3.29 0.64 3.10
N ASN A 97 3.59 0.09 1.91
CA ASN A 97 3.07 0.61 0.65
C ASN A 97 2.38 -0.46 -0.21
N LEU A 98 1.45 0.03 -1.04
CA LEU A 98 0.57 -0.78 -1.87
C LEU A 98 1.34 -1.64 -2.89
N ALA A 99 2.39 -1.09 -3.49
CA ALA A 99 3.14 -1.78 -4.52
C ALA A 99 3.95 -2.96 -3.97
N ALA A 100 4.54 -2.83 -2.77
CA ALA A 100 5.21 -3.93 -2.09
C ALA A 100 4.22 -5.07 -1.78
N ALA A 101 3.01 -4.75 -1.31
CA ALA A 101 1.96 -5.73 -1.11
C ALA A 101 1.59 -6.47 -2.40
N LEU A 102 1.42 -5.74 -3.49
CA LEU A 102 1.12 -6.32 -4.81
C LEU A 102 2.25 -7.21 -5.32
N GLN A 103 3.50 -6.81 -5.15
CA GLN A 103 4.67 -7.61 -5.54
C GLN A 103 4.76 -8.91 -4.75
N ALA A 104 4.38 -8.91 -3.47
CA ALA A 104 4.37 -10.10 -2.64
C ALA A 104 3.20 -11.05 -2.98
N LEU A 105 2.05 -10.51 -3.41
CA LEU A 105 0.83 -11.29 -3.67
C LEU A 105 0.71 -11.78 -5.12
N LEU A 106 1.29 -11.05 -6.08
CA LEU A 106 1.11 -11.30 -7.51
C LEU A 106 2.43 -11.66 -8.19
N PRO A 107 2.62 -12.92 -8.64
CA PRO A 107 3.85 -13.34 -9.32
C PRO A 107 4.16 -12.55 -10.60
N SER A 108 3.13 -12.02 -11.28
CA SER A 108 3.28 -11.23 -12.49
C SER A 108 3.59 -9.75 -12.23
N PHE A 109 3.52 -9.29 -10.98
CA PHE A 109 3.74 -7.89 -10.62
C PHE A 109 5.19 -7.70 -10.17
N ASN A 110 5.89 -6.76 -10.79
CA ASN A 110 7.26 -6.40 -10.44
C ASN A 110 7.32 -4.93 -10.04
N PHE A 111 7.92 -4.66 -8.89
CA PHE A 111 8.13 -3.32 -8.37
C PHE A 111 9.58 -3.19 -7.92
N PRO A 112 10.50 -2.91 -8.85
CA PRO A 112 11.91 -2.93 -8.53
C PRO A 112 12.26 -1.70 -7.68
N ARG A 113 13.01 -1.94 -6.60
CA ARG A 113 13.56 -0.86 -5.76
C ARG A 113 14.77 -0.26 -6.45
N GLN A 114 14.51 0.75 -7.25
CA GLN A 114 15.58 1.53 -7.87
C GLN A 114 16.23 2.42 -6.81
N SER A 115 17.54 2.62 -6.98
CA SER A 115 18.32 3.61 -6.24
C SER A 115 19.30 4.26 -7.22
N ASN A 116 19.73 5.47 -6.90
CA ASN A 116 20.55 6.31 -7.78
C ASN A 116 19.85 6.53 -9.12
N SER A 117 18.53 6.72 -9.10
CA SER A 117 17.71 6.93 -10.29
C SER A 117 16.96 8.27 -10.28
N GLY A 118 17.46 9.23 -9.50
CA GLY A 118 16.93 10.58 -9.46
C GLY A 118 15.44 10.58 -9.13
N GLY A 119 14.63 11.21 -9.99
CA GLY A 119 13.17 11.25 -9.82
C GLY A 119 12.49 9.87 -9.78
N ALA A 120 13.08 8.84 -10.39
CA ALA A 120 12.53 7.48 -10.38
C ALA A 120 12.73 6.75 -9.03
N ASP A 121 13.59 7.27 -8.14
CA ASP A 121 13.65 6.81 -6.74
C ASP A 121 12.38 7.21 -5.98
N HIS A 122 11.72 8.29 -6.43
CA HIS A 122 10.47 8.80 -5.86
C HIS A 122 9.24 8.17 -6.51
N VAL A 123 9.20 8.14 -7.84
CA VAL A 123 8.08 7.58 -8.63
C VAL A 123 8.53 6.26 -9.22
N ARG A 124 8.19 5.18 -8.54
CA ARG A 124 8.67 3.85 -8.90
C ARG A 124 7.78 3.22 -9.94
N ALA A 125 8.42 2.71 -10.98
CA ALA A 125 7.74 2.11 -12.10
C ALA A 125 7.35 0.67 -11.77
N ALA A 126 6.05 0.44 -11.55
CA ALA A 126 5.51 -0.91 -11.41
C ALA A 126 5.28 -1.53 -12.79
N GLN A 127 5.56 -2.83 -12.93
CA GLN A 127 5.37 -3.59 -14.14
C GLN A 127 4.42 -4.75 -13.89
N LEU A 128 3.65 -5.10 -14.92
CA LEU A 128 2.84 -6.30 -14.95
C LEU A 128 3.31 -7.15 -16.13
N ARG A 129 3.59 -8.45 -15.91
CA ARG A 129 4.06 -9.40 -16.92
C ARG A 129 5.39 -9.00 -17.59
N GLY A 130 6.22 -8.20 -16.91
CA GLY A 130 7.49 -7.69 -17.44
C GLY A 130 7.34 -6.64 -18.55
N LEU A 131 6.12 -6.18 -18.81
CA LEU A 131 5.82 -5.14 -19.79
C LEU A 131 6.14 -3.75 -19.25
N SER A 132 6.04 -2.76 -20.13
CA SER A 132 6.41 -1.38 -19.79
C SER A 132 5.44 -0.80 -18.73
N PRO A 133 5.92 -0.03 -17.75
CA PRO A 133 5.08 0.53 -16.68
C PRO A 133 3.90 1.40 -17.12
N ASP A 134 4.00 2.04 -18.29
CA ASP A 134 2.93 2.83 -18.93
C ASP A 134 1.87 1.98 -19.64
N GLN A 135 2.08 0.67 -19.72
CA GLN A 135 1.13 -0.30 -20.29
C GLN A 135 0.26 -0.97 -19.21
N VAL A 136 0.41 -0.57 -17.94
CA VAL A 136 -0.42 -1.01 -16.82
C VAL A 136 -1.45 0.08 -16.53
N LEU A 137 -2.72 -0.21 -16.79
CA LEU A 137 -3.78 0.73 -16.45
C LEU A 137 -4.16 0.59 -14.98
N VAL A 138 -4.05 1.68 -14.24
CA VAL A 138 -4.48 1.74 -12.83
C VAL A 138 -5.82 2.46 -12.74
N LEU A 139 -6.77 1.83 -12.04
CA LEU A 139 -8.08 2.38 -11.76
C LEU A 139 -8.26 2.56 -10.24
N VAL A 140 -9.01 3.59 -9.85
CA VAL A 140 -9.53 3.76 -8.50
C VAL A 140 -11.04 3.85 -8.60
N ASN A 141 -11.76 2.95 -7.93
CA ASN A 141 -13.21 2.80 -8.06
C ASN A 141 -13.67 2.74 -9.55
N GLY A 142 -12.92 2.01 -10.39
CA GLY A 142 -13.21 1.87 -11.82
C GLY A 142 -12.92 3.11 -12.68
N ARG A 143 -12.36 4.20 -12.13
CA ARG A 143 -11.95 5.39 -12.90
C ARG A 143 -10.43 5.46 -13.06
N ARG A 144 -9.95 5.92 -14.21
CA ARG A 144 -8.52 6.01 -14.50
C ARG A 144 -7.79 6.89 -13.50
N ARG A 145 -6.67 6.37 -12.98
CA ARG A 145 -5.77 7.11 -12.11
C ARG A 145 -4.83 7.96 -12.95
N HIS A 146 -4.48 9.16 -12.46
CA HIS A 146 -3.49 10.00 -13.14
C HIS A 146 -2.10 9.37 -13.09
N THR A 147 -1.36 9.50 -14.19
CA THR A 147 0.08 9.22 -14.25
C THR A 147 0.87 10.29 -13.50
N SER A 148 2.14 10.03 -13.25
CA SER A 148 3.03 11.02 -12.64
C SER A 148 3.28 12.22 -13.59
N ALA A 149 3.96 13.26 -13.10
CA ALA A 149 4.56 14.29 -13.96
C ALA A 149 6.05 14.00 -14.22
N VAL A 150 6.60 12.98 -13.55
CA VAL A 150 8.01 12.58 -13.65
C VAL A 150 8.15 11.60 -14.80
N VAL A 151 8.79 12.05 -15.88
CA VAL A 151 9.28 11.14 -16.92
C VAL A 151 10.55 10.48 -16.40
N ASN A 152 10.60 9.16 -16.42
CA ASN A 152 11.80 8.44 -16.03
C ASN A 152 12.83 8.52 -17.17
N LEU A 153 13.85 9.37 -17.00
CA LEU A 153 14.91 9.56 -17.99
C LEU A 153 16.14 8.68 -17.73
N GLU A 154 16.22 8.11 -16.54
CA GLU A 154 17.36 7.32 -16.11
C GLU A 154 17.41 5.99 -16.83
N SER A 155 18.61 5.44 -16.99
CA SER A 155 18.81 4.13 -17.63
C SER A 155 18.46 2.99 -16.66
N LYS A 156 17.21 2.97 -16.21
CA LYS A 156 16.59 2.02 -15.29
C LYS A 156 15.27 1.49 -15.86
N THR A 157 14.60 0.60 -15.13
CA THR A 157 13.29 0.08 -15.50
C THR A 157 12.29 1.20 -15.77
N GLY A 158 11.65 1.18 -16.93
CA GLY A 158 10.68 2.21 -17.32
C GLY A 158 11.30 3.48 -17.91
N LYS A 159 12.54 3.43 -18.43
CA LYS A 159 13.13 4.56 -19.16
C LYS A 159 12.20 5.04 -20.29
N GLY A 160 11.98 6.35 -20.37
CA GLY A 160 11.13 7.01 -21.34
C GLY A 160 9.63 6.97 -21.01
N THR A 161 9.24 6.40 -19.88
CA THR A 161 7.84 6.25 -19.50
C THR A 161 7.45 7.19 -18.36
N ASN A 162 6.14 7.30 -18.15
CA ASN A 162 5.55 8.08 -17.07
C ASN A 162 4.52 7.21 -16.32
N PRO A 163 4.96 6.39 -15.35
CA PRO A 163 4.08 5.43 -14.67
C PRO A 163 3.12 6.10 -13.70
N VAL A 164 2.07 5.37 -13.33
CA VAL A 164 1.25 5.69 -12.15
C VAL A 164 2.04 5.34 -10.89
N ASP A 165 2.10 6.26 -9.93
CA ASP A 165 2.71 6.00 -8.64
C ASP A 165 1.72 5.32 -7.68
N PHE A 166 1.90 4.03 -7.46
CA PHE A 166 1.10 3.22 -6.53
C PHE A 166 1.23 3.69 -5.08
N ASN A 167 2.34 4.34 -4.71
CA ASN A 167 2.56 4.82 -3.35
C ASN A 167 1.75 6.07 -3.01
N THR A 168 0.96 6.58 -3.96
CA THR A 168 0.00 7.69 -3.76
C THR A 168 -1.36 7.24 -3.24
N ILE A 169 -1.58 5.93 -3.14
CA ILE A 169 -2.82 5.34 -2.65
C ILE A 169 -2.48 4.67 -1.32
N PRO A 170 -2.95 5.23 -0.18
CA PRO A 170 -2.63 4.67 1.12
C PRO A 170 -3.31 3.31 1.30
N LEU A 171 -2.63 2.38 1.96
CA LEU A 171 -3.17 1.04 2.26
C LEU A 171 -4.47 1.10 3.06
N SER A 172 -4.57 2.11 3.93
CA SER A 172 -5.77 2.37 4.74
C SER A 172 -7.03 2.65 3.90
N ALA A 173 -6.86 3.09 2.64
CA ALA A 173 -7.96 3.36 1.72
C ALA A 173 -8.49 2.10 1.01
N VAL A 174 -7.75 1.00 0.99
CA VAL A 174 -8.04 -0.15 0.14
C VAL A 174 -9.06 -1.08 0.79
N ALA A 175 -10.17 -1.35 0.10
CA ALA A 175 -11.11 -2.41 0.43
C ALA A 175 -10.69 -3.75 -0.20
N ARG A 176 -10.32 -3.69 -1.48
CA ARG A 176 -9.82 -4.81 -2.26
C ARG A 176 -9.12 -4.30 -3.51
N ILE A 177 -8.33 -5.15 -4.12
CA ILE A 177 -7.69 -4.88 -5.40
C ILE A 177 -8.06 -5.99 -6.38
N GLU A 178 -8.48 -5.60 -7.57
CA GLU A 178 -8.82 -6.50 -8.66
C GLU A 178 -7.75 -6.34 -9.74
N VAL A 179 -7.08 -7.42 -10.11
CA VAL A 179 -6.04 -7.41 -11.14
C VAL A 179 -6.46 -8.28 -12.31
N LEU A 180 -6.68 -7.62 -13.44
CA LEU A 180 -6.98 -8.25 -14.72
C LEU A 180 -5.66 -8.41 -15.46
N ARG A 181 -5.25 -9.65 -15.69
CA ARG A 181 -3.96 -9.95 -16.33
C ARG A 181 -4.03 -10.03 -17.84
N ASP A 182 -5.21 -10.13 -18.43
CA ASP A 182 -5.40 -10.37 -19.86
C ASP A 182 -6.70 -9.74 -20.38
N GLY A 183 -6.84 -9.59 -21.71
CA GLY A 183 -8.07 -9.18 -22.40
C GLY A 183 -8.59 -7.76 -22.10
N ALA A 184 -7.92 -7.01 -21.23
CA ALA A 184 -8.41 -5.73 -20.74
C ALA A 184 -8.29 -4.59 -21.76
N GLY A 185 -7.33 -4.65 -22.69
CA GLY A 185 -7.14 -3.65 -23.74
C GLY A 185 -8.36 -3.45 -24.65
N ALA A 186 -9.20 -4.48 -24.82
CA ALA A 186 -10.42 -4.39 -25.61
C ALA A 186 -11.51 -3.52 -24.95
N GLN A 187 -11.56 -3.49 -23.61
CA GLN A 187 -12.56 -2.72 -22.84
C GLN A 187 -12.01 -1.39 -22.35
N TYR A 188 -10.72 -1.37 -22.01
CA TYR A 188 -10.04 -0.24 -21.38
C TYR A 188 -9.03 0.44 -22.30
N GLY A 189 -8.93 0.07 -23.58
CA GLY A 189 -8.07 0.74 -24.56
C GLY A 189 -6.57 0.43 -24.43
N SER A 190 -5.77 1.19 -25.18
CA SER A 190 -4.33 0.93 -25.41
C SER A 190 -3.44 0.96 -24.16
N ASP A 191 -3.88 1.61 -23.08
CA ASP A 191 -3.10 1.72 -21.84
C ASP A 191 -3.12 0.41 -21.02
N ALA A 192 -3.98 -0.54 -21.38
CA ALA A 192 -4.21 -1.80 -20.65
C ALA A 192 -3.60 -3.03 -21.37
N ILE A 193 -2.47 -2.85 -22.07
CA ILE A 193 -1.76 -3.94 -22.78
C ILE A 193 -1.20 -4.95 -21.78
N ALA A 194 -0.60 -4.48 -20.69
CA ALA A 194 -0.04 -5.35 -19.66
C ALA A 194 -1.10 -5.90 -18.70
N GLY A 195 -2.19 -5.15 -18.53
CA GLY A 195 -3.34 -5.49 -17.71
C GLY A 195 -3.92 -4.27 -17.00
N VAL A 196 -4.87 -4.54 -16.09
CA VAL A 196 -5.55 -3.52 -15.28
C VAL A 196 -5.39 -3.85 -13.81
N VAL A 197 -5.06 -2.84 -13.00
CA VAL A 197 -5.13 -2.92 -11.54
C VAL A 197 -6.21 -1.95 -11.07
N ASN A 198 -7.34 -2.48 -10.62
CA ASN A 198 -8.45 -1.70 -10.10
C ASN A 198 -8.46 -1.74 -8.58
N ILE A 199 -8.27 -0.58 -7.96
CA ILE A 199 -8.24 -0.42 -6.52
C ILE A 199 -9.60 0.10 -6.08
N ILE A 200 -10.29 -0.71 -5.27
CA ILE A 200 -11.58 -0.34 -4.72
C ILE A 200 -11.35 0.26 -3.34
N LEU A 201 -11.87 1.47 -3.14
CA LEU A 201 -11.73 2.19 -1.88
C LEU A 201 -12.72 1.67 -0.84
N ASP A 202 -12.34 1.76 0.44
CA ASP A 202 -13.16 1.31 1.58
C ASP A 202 -14.50 2.07 1.63
N GLU A 203 -15.58 1.32 1.82
CA GLU A 203 -16.97 1.78 1.79
C GLU A 203 -17.66 1.62 3.15
N ARG A 204 -16.95 1.13 4.17
CA ARG A 204 -17.51 0.89 5.51
C ARG A 204 -18.09 2.20 6.08
N ALA A 205 -19.41 2.23 6.20
CA ALA A 205 -20.21 3.37 6.66
C ALA A 205 -20.11 3.67 8.16
N SER A 206 -19.34 2.91 8.92
CA SER A 206 -19.19 3.11 10.36
C SER A 206 -17.86 2.58 10.87
N GLY A 207 -17.52 2.99 12.09
CA GLY A 207 -16.29 2.60 12.76
C GLY A 207 -15.08 3.40 12.31
N GLY A 208 -14.06 3.39 13.15
CA GLY A 208 -12.77 4.00 12.87
C GLY A 208 -11.65 3.00 13.17
N GLU A 209 -10.50 3.23 12.55
CA GLU A 209 -9.32 2.39 12.69
C GLU A 209 -8.12 3.31 12.85
N LEU A 210 -7.40 3.15 13.96
CA LEU A 210 -6.10 3.76 14.19
C LEU A 210 -5.05 2.66 14.09
N THR A 211 -4.11 2.82 13.16
CA THR A 211 -2.98 1.92 12.97
C THR A 211 -1.71 2.70 13.14
N THR A 212 -0.76 2.14 13.87
CA THR A 212 0.59 2.71 14.02
C THR A 212 1.60 1.62 13.79
N GLU A 213 2.62 1.90 13.00
CA GLU A 213 3.72 0.96 12.74
C GLU A 213 5.06 1.63 13.02
N ALA A 214 6.00 0.84 13.52
CA ALA A 214 7.39 1.24 13.60
C ALA A 214 8.29 0.03 13.28
N GLY A 215 9.34 0.26 12.50
CA GLY A 215 10.25 -0.81 12.07
C GLY A 215 11.60 -0.26 11.63
N ALA A 216 12.55 -1.15 11.38
CA ALA A 216 13.84 -0.84 10.78
C ALA A 216 14.40 -2.08 10.08
N PHE A 217 15.28 -1.88 9.10
CA PHE A 217 16.05 -2.98 8.55
C PHE A 217 17.20 -3.31 9.47
N HIS A 218 17.37 -4.59 9.77
CA HIS A 218 18.56 -5.11 10.44
C HIS A 218 19.19 -6.17 9.55
N THR A 219 20.33 -5.85 8.93
CA THR A 219 20.88 -6.64 7.83
C THR A 219 22.38 -6.84 7.99
N ARG A 220 22.84 -8.09 7.89
CA ARG A 220 24.27 -8.38 7.71
C ARG A 220 24.65 -8.06 6.27
N PHE A 221 25.42 -6.99 6.08
CA PHE A 221 25.78 -6.49 4.77
C PHE A 221 27.12 -7.08 4.33
N ALA A 222 27.06 -8.15 3.55
CA ALA A 222 28.24 -8.90 3.10
C ALA A 222 29.34 -8.04 2.46
N PRO A 223 29.05 -7.02 1.62
CA PRO A 223 30.09 -6.21 0.98
C PRO A 223 31.00 -5.43 1.93
N THR A 224 30.54 -5.12 3.15
CA THR A 224 31.40 -4.49 4.18
C THR A 224 31.64 -5.39 5.41
N GLY A 225 30.99 -6.56 5.47
CA GLY A 225 31.02 -7.45 6.64
C GLY A 225 30.29 -6.89 7.88
N GLN A 226 29.70 -5.70 7.79
CA GLN A 226 29.06 -5.02 8.92
C GLN A 226 27.59 -5.40 9.04
N THR A 227 27.06 -5.36 10.25
CA THR A 227 25.61 -5.39 10.48
C THR A 227 25.08 -3.95 10.47
N LEU A 228 24.18 -3.65 9.54
CA LEU A 228 23.55 -2.34 9.39
C LEU A 228 22.17 -2.36 10.06
N THR A 229 21.88 -1.30 10.81
CA THR A 229 20.52 -1.00 11.28
C THR A 229 20.13 0.37 10.71
N ASP A 230 19.30 0.38 9.67
CA ASP A 230 18.89 1.59 8.96
C ASP A 230 17.46 1.51 8.43
N GLY A 231 16.99 2.56 7.77
CA GLY A 231 15.63 2.60 7.22
C GLY A 231 14.55 2.52 8.28
N GLN A 232 14.78 3.18 9.43
CA GLN A 232 13.77 3.32 10.47
C GLN A 232 12.50 3.92 9.86
N THR A 233 11.41 3.18 9.92
CA THR A 233 10.09 3.56 9.41
C THR A 233 9.16 3.77 10.60
N GLN A 234 8.35 4.81 10.54
CA GLN A 234 7.25 5.07 11.46
C GLN A 234 6.05 5.52 10.63
N SER A 235 4.90 4.90 10.86
CA SER A 235 3.65 5.32 10.22
C SER A 235 2.50 5.37 11.20
N ALA A 236 1.55 6.25 10.92
CA ALA A 236 0.29 6.32 11.63
C ALA A 236 -0.83 6.61 10.64
N SER A 237 -1.90 5.82 10.68
CA SER A 237 -3.09 6.04 9.87
C SER A 237 -4.33 6.08 10.74
N LEU A 238 -5.20 7.06 10.50
CA LEU A 238 -6.52 7.13 11.11
C LEU A 238 -7.57 7.09 10.00
N THR A 239 -8.53 6.19 10.13
CA THR A 239 -9.69 6.13 9.23
C THR A 239 -10.98 6.23 10.03
N GLN A 240 -12.02 6.76 9.39
CA GLN A 240 -13.35 6.89 9.99
C GLN A 240 -14.42 6.79 8.91
N GLY A 241 -15.50 6.08 9.23
CA GLY A 241 -16.71 5.97 8.42
C GLY A 241 -17.94 6.60 9.09
N TRP A 242 -18.83 7.13 8.26
CA TRP A 242 -20.13 7.68 8.63
C TRP A 242 -21.20 7.24 7.64
N ALA A 243 -22.37 6.88 8.17
CA ALA A 243 -23.53 6.53 7.35
C ALA A 243 -24.17 7.80 6.82
N LEU A 244 -24.50 7.82 5.53
CA LEU A 244 -25.18 8.93 4.87
C LEU A 244 -26.54 8.48 4.33
N GLY A 245 -27.63 9.05 4.85
CA GLY A 245 -28.98 8.76 4.36
C GLY A 245 -29.34 7.27 4.38
N ARG A 246 -30.11 6.81 3.38
CA ARG A 246 -30.47 5.41 3.20
C ARG A 246 -29.41 4.70 2.37
N GLY A 247 -28.61 3.83 3.00
CA GLY A 247 -27.64 2.98 2.32
C GLY A 247 -26.40 3.70 1.76
N GLY A 248 -26.22 4.99 2.06
CA GLY A 248 -25.02 5.74 1.70
C GLY A 248 -23.96 5.73 2.78
N PHE A 249 -22.76 6.15 2.40
CA PHE A 249 -21.59 6.24 3.26
C PHE A 249 -20.71 7.43 2.89
N LEU A 250 -19.98 7.92 3.88
CA LEU A 250 -18.75 8.68 3.71
C LEU A 250 -17.70 7.96 4.54
N ARG A 251 -16.56 7.67 3.93
CA ARG A 251 -15.40 7.14 4.61
C ARG A 251 -14.18 7.95 4.21
N GLY A 252 -13.27 8.16 5.13
CA GLY A 252 -12.00 8.78 4.80
C GLY A 252 -10.93 8.44 5.81
N GLY A 253 -9.73 8.87 5.50
CA GLY A 253 -8.60 8.68 6.37
C GLY A 253 -7.45 9.60 6.06
N VAL A 254 -6.55 9.69 7.04
CA VAL A 254 -5.29 10.41 6.96
C VAL A 254 -4.17 9.47 7.36
N GLU A 255 -3.02 9.62 6.73
CA GLU A 255 -1.85 8.80 6.99
C GLU A 255 -0.59 9.66 6.99
N ALA A 256 0.27 9.42 7.97
CA ALA A 256 1.60 10.00 8.08
C ALA A 256 2.63 8.88 7.99
N LEU A 257 3.68 9.09 7.21
CA LEU A 257 4.79 8.16 7.08
C LEU A 257 6.10 8.94 7.18
N HIS A 258 6.98 8.49 8.07
CA HIS A 258 8.37 8.90 8.11
C HIS A 258 9.24 7.67 7.90
N ARG A 259 10.24 7.79 7.02
CA ARG A 259 11.21 6.74 6.76
C ARG A 259 12.60 7.34 6.61
N SER A 260 13.53 6.84 7.42
CA SER A 260 14.96 7.15 7.28
C SER A 260 15.55 6.49 6.03
N PRO A 261 16.63 7.04 5.45
CA PRO A 261 17.23 6.45 4.27
C PRO A 261 17.90 5.11 4.60
N THR A 262 18.13 4.29 3.58
CA THR A 262 19.04 3.15 3.68
C THR A 262 20.26 3.36 2.80
N ASN A 263 21.38 2.71 3.16
CA ASN A 263 22.59 2.75 2.33
C ASN A 263 23.22 1.36 2.21
N ARG A 264 23.23 0.87 0.97
CA ARG A 264 23.73 -0.43 0.50
C ARG A 264 25.01 -0.28 -0.34
N ALA A 265 25.78 0.80 -0.14
CA ALA A 265 27.09 0.96 -0.78
C ALA A 265 28.14 0.07 -0.10
N GLY A 266 28.92 -0.65 -0.91
CA GLY A 266 30.22 -1.16 -0.49
C GLY A 266 31.27 -0.05 -0.38
N LEU A 267 32.50 -0.45 -0.09
CA LEU A 267 33.65 0.42 -0.28
C LEU A 267 33.92 0.61 -1.76
N ASP A 268 34.30 1.81 -2.15
CA ASP A 268 34.59 2.15 -3.52
C ASP A 268 35.85 1.41 -3.99
N SER A 269 35.67 0.69 -5.10
CA SER A 269 36.75 0.17 -5.91
C SER A 269 36.72 0.95 -7.22
N LEU A 270 37.72 1.80 -7.45
CA LEU A 270 37.82 2.61 -8.66
C LEU A 270 37.69 1.69 -9.90
N PRO A 271 36.65 1.85 -10.73
CA PRO A 271 36.44 0.96 -11.85
C PRO A 271 37.58 1.03 -12.86
N PRO A 272 37.89 -0.08 -13.58
CA PRO A 272 38.98 -0.10 -14.56
C PRO A 272 38.80 0.88 -15.73
N TRP A 273 37.56 1.30 -16.02
CA TRP A 273 37.25 2.25 -17.08
C TRP A 273 37.33 3.73 -16.63
N GLU A 274 37.52 3.99 -15.34
CA GLU A 274 37.75 5.34 -14.83
C GLU A 274 39.25 5.69 -14.83
N ALA A 275 39.54 6.99 -14.99
CA ALA A 275 40.91 7.46 -15.02
C ALA A 275 41.63 7.20 -13.68
N GLN A 276 42.83 6.62 -13.74
CA GLN A 276 43.63 6.26 -12.56
C GLN A 276 44.44 7.46 -12.04
N THR A 277 43.76 8.58 -11.80
CA THR A 277 44.39 9.82 -11.32
C THR A 277 44.54 9.81 -9.80
N PRO A 278 45.46 10.62 -9.23
CA PRO A 278 45.57 10.75 -7.77
C PRO A 278 44.25 11.15 -7.09
N ALA A 279 43.43 12.00 -7.72
CA ALA A 279 42.16 12.44 -7.18
C ALA A 279 41.11 11.31 -7.16
N ASN A 280 41.04 10.48 -8.21
CA ASN A 280 40.16 9.32 -8.25
C ASN A 280 40.66 8.19 -7.32
N LEU A 281 41.97 7.96 -7.25
CA LEU A 281 42.54 6.96 -6.35
C LEU A 281 42.31 7.30 -4.87
N ALA A 282 42.20 8.59 -4.54
CA ALA A 282 41.85 9.04 -3.18
C ALA A 282 40.42 8.64 -2.77
N THR A 283 39.53 8.29 -3.71
CA THR A 283 38.17 7.84 -3.41
C THR A 283 38.12 6.34 -3.05
N VAL A 284 39.17 5.57 -3.37
CA VAL A 284 39.23 4.13 -3.11
C VAL A 284 39.15 3.86 -1.60
N SER A 285 38.45 2.78 -1.22
CA SER A 285 38.17 2.42 0.17
C SER A 285 37.33 3.43 0.96
N GLN A 286 36.84 4.50 0.32
CA GLN A 286 35.82 5.38 0.90
C GLN A 286 34.42 4.89 0.52
N ARG A 287 33.40 5.39 1.24
CA ARG A 287 32.00 5.13 0.92
C ARG A 287 31.40 6.31 0.16
N ASN A 288 31.65 6.36 -1.14
CA ASN A 288 31.25 7.50 -1.98
C ASN A 288 29.83 7.36 -2.55
N TYR A 289 29.30 6.14 -2.55
CA TYR A 289 27.96 5.84 -3.04
C TYR A 289 26.95 5.80 -1.88
N ALA A 290 25.69 6.08 -2.20
CA ALA A 290 24.57 5.91 -1.27
C ALA A 290 23.34 5.25 -1.94
N PRO A 291 23.48 4.05 -2.53
CA PRO A 291 22.35 3.31 -3.08
C PRO A 291 21.47 2.80 -1.95
N GLY A 292 20.18 3.02 -2.07
CA GLY A 292 19.20 2.56 -1.10
C GLY A 292 17.88 3.31 -1.25
N GLU A 293 17.05 3.13 -0.23
CA GLU A 293 15.78 3.83 -0.13
C GLU A 293 16.02 5.29 0.27
N PRO A 294 15.34 6.27 -0.37
CA PRO A 294 15.44 7.66 0.02
C PRO A 294 14.79 7.91 1.37
N ALA A 295 15.33 8.89 2.11
CA ALA A 295 14.64 9.44 3.27
C ALA A 295 13.30 9.99 2.79
N THR A 296 12.20 9.67 3.46
CA THR A 296 10.84 10.02 3.00
C THR A 296 10.01 10.57 4.16
N HIS A 297 9.34 11.68 3.93
CA HIS A 297 8.28 12.22 4.77
C HIS A 297 7.04 12.38 3.91
N GLN A 298 5.94 11.76 4.32
CA GLN A 298 4.74 11.70 3.51
C GLN A 298 3.49 11.89 4.36
N TRP A 299 2.57 12.69 3.83
CA TRP A 299 1.22 12.83 4.31
C TRP A 299 0.26 12.44 3.20
N GLN A 300 -0.76 11.67 3.54
CA GLN A 300 -1.82 11.27 2.63
C GLN A 300 -3.16 11.52 3.29
N ALA A 301 -4.15 11.89 2.47
CA ALA A 301 -5.53 11.94 2.87
C ALA A 301 -6.39 11.34 1.74
N TRP A 302 -7.48 10.71 2.10
CA TRP A 302 -8.41 10.15 1.12
C TRP A 302 -9.83 10.18 1.66
N PHE A 303 -10.78 10.18 0.74
CA PHE A 303 -12.18 9.94 1.05
C PHE A 303 -12.86 9.17 -0.07
N ASN A 304 -13.91 8.45 0.31
CA ASN A 304 -14.82 7.75 -0.57
C ASN A 304 -16.24 7.94 -0.03
N ALA A 305 -17.17 8.30 -0.91
CA ALA A 305 -18.54 8.59 -0.53
C ALA A 305 -19.50 8.15 -1.62
N ALA A 306 -20.65 7.64 -1.20
CA ALA A 306 -21.79 7.42 -2.07
C ALA A 306 -23.09 7.62 -1.29
N ALA A 307 -24.10 8.18 -1.94
CA ALA A 307 -25.41 8.34 -1.33
C ALA A 307 -26.50 8.31 -2.40
N GLU A 308 -27.68 7.83 -2.02
CA GLU A 308 -28.89 7.99 -2.83
C GLU A 308 -29.36 9.44 -2.70
N LEU A 309 -29.37 10.17 -3.83
CA LEU A 309 -29.78 11.58 -3.88
C LEU A 309 -31.30 11.69 -4.04
N GLN A 310 -31.87 10.77 -4.82
CA GLN A 310 -33.30 10.58 -5.07
C GLN A 310 -33.54 9.09 -5.34
N PRO A 311 -34.78 8.57 -5.22
CA PRO A 311 -35.09 7.18 -5.56
C PRO A 311 -34.53 6.77 -6.93
N GLY A 312 -33.60 5.81 -6.94
CA GLY A 312 -32.97 5.32 -8.18
C GLY A 312 -31.81 6.17 -8.72
N VAL A 313 -31.44 7.27 -8.06
CA VAL A 313 -30.31 8.14 -8.42
C VAL A 313 -29.25 8.09 -7.33
N ARG A 314 -28.11 7.45 -7.62
CA ARG A 314 -26.97 7.35 -6.70
C ARG A 314 -25.85 8.29 -7.13
N GLY A 315 -25.47 9.21 -6.24
CA GLY A 315 -24.27 10.01 -6.36
C GLY A 315 -23.08 9.33 -5.71
N TYR A 316 -21.88 9.54 -6.24
CA TYR A 316 -20.63 9.11 -5.62
C TYR A 316 -19.55 10.19 -5.79
N ALA A 317 -18.61 10.21 -4.85
CA ALA A 317 -17.44 11.07 -4.89
C ALA A 317 -16.29 10.39 -4.17
N PHE A 318 -15.09 10.49 -4.70
CA PHE A 318 -13.88 10.02 -4.03
C PHE A 318 -12.70 10.90 -4.41
N GLY A 319 -11.69 10.90 -3.56
CA GLY A 319 -10.50 11.70 -3.78
C GLY A 319 -9.33 11.20 -2.95
N THR A 320 -8.14 11.48 -3.46
CA THR A 320 -6.87 11.25 -2.75
C THR A 320 -6.04 12.52 -2.83
N TRP A 321 -5.33 12.83 -1.77
CA TRP A 321 -4.35 13.91 -1.68
C TRP A 321 -3.07 13.35 -1.06
N GLN A 322 -1.92 13.79 -1.56
CA GLN A 322 -0.62 13.40 -1.03
C GLN A 322 0.33 14.59 -1.10
N GLU A 323 1.06 14.83 -0.02
CA GLU A 323 2.34 15.54 -0.04
C GLU A 323 3.45 14.57 0.36
N ARG A 324 4.48 14.44 -0.49
CA ARG A 324 5.63 13.59 -0.21
C ARG A 324 6.92 14.35 -0.51
N ARG A 325 7.81 14.39 0.48
CA ARG A 325 9.17 14.89 0.36
C ARG A 325 10.13 13.73 0.53
N SER A 326 11.04 13.60 -0.41
CA SER A 326 11.99 12.51 -0.40
C SER A 326 13.37 12.99 -0.84
N LEU A 327 14.40 12.56 -0.12
CA LEU A 327 15.79 12.88 -0.40
C LEU A 327 16.54 11.57 -0.69
N GLY A 328 16.88 11.39 -1.96
CA GLY A 328 17.68 10.27 -2.45
C GLY A 328 19.06 10.72 -2.89
N ALA A 329 19.96 9.77 -3.12
CA ALA A 329 21.28 10.05 -3.66
C ALA A 329 21.28 9.91 -5.18
N ALA A 330 21.95 10.83 -5.87
CA ALA A 330 22.26 10.67 -7.29
C ALA A 330 23.45 9.71 -7.49
N TYR A 331 23.76 9.37 -8.75
CA TYR A 331 24.96 8.62 -9.06
C TYR A 331 26.22 9.43 -8.65
N PHE A 332 27.18 8.78 -7.99
CA PHE A 332 28.44 9.42 -7.61
C PHE A 332 29.28 9.67 -8.86
N ARG A 333 29.90 10.84 -8.96
CA ARG A 333 30.80 11.17 -10.06
C ARG A 333 32.23 11.30 -9.53
N TYR A 334 33.15 10.55 -10.14
CA TYR A 334 34.57 10.63 -9.81
C TYR A 334 35.13 12.01 -10.15
N PRO A 335 36.05 12.59 -9.36
CA PRO A 335 36.61 13.92 -9.58
C PRO A 335 37.08 14.20 -11.02
N ASP A 336 37.80 13.24 -11.63
CA ASP A 336 38.32 13.37 -12.99
C ASP A 336 37.51 12.56 -14.01
N GLY A 337 36.25 12.25 -13.68
CA GLY A 337 35.35 11.52 -14.55
C GLY A 337 34.95 12.37 -15.76
N SER A 338 34.96 11.75 -16.95
CA SER A 338 34.59 12.42 -18.21
C SER A 338 33.16 12.98 -18.26
N ALA A 339 32.29 12.56 -17.33
CA ALA A 339 30.92 13.04 -17.17
C ALA A 339 30.79 14.28 -16.26
N ASN A 340 31.89 14.78 -15.70
CA ASN A 340 31.94 16.06 -15.01
C ASN A 340 32.09 17.16 -16.07
N VAL A 341 30.94 17.68 -16.51
CA VAL A 341 30.86 18.88 -17.36
C VAL A 341 30.58 20.09 -16.48
#